data_AF-A0A329MT14-F1
#
_entry.id   AF-A0A329MT14-F1
#
_cell.length_a   1.000
_cell.length_b   1.000
_cell.length_c   1.000
_cell.angle_alpha   90.00
_cell.angle_beta   90.00
_cell.angle_gamma   90.00
#
_symmetry.space_group_name_H-M   'P 1'
#
loop_
_entity.id
_entity.type
_entity.pdbx_description
1 polymer ?
#
loop_
_entity_poly.entity_id
_entity_poly.type
_entity_poly.pdbx_seq_one_letter_code
_entity_poly.pdbx_strand_id
1 'polypeptide(L)' 'MSDPKHPELHVNEEPRNDLIDVGIGFGVMFGVCLIIAVVATIITLL' A
#
# COMPACT_ATOMS: atom_id res chain seq x y z
N MET A 1 -8.25 31.22 -9.77
CA MET A 1 -7.56 29.92 -9.81
C MET A 1 -7.22 29.63 -11.27
N SER A 2 -5.96 29.83 -11.68
CA SER A 2 -5.52 29.66 -13.07
C SER A 2 -4.08 29.17 -13.19
N ASP A 3 -3.41 28.86 -12.06
CA ASP A 3 -2.09 28.24 -12.09
C ASP A 3 -2.28 26.75 -12.45
N PRO A 4 -1.72 26.28 -13.57
CA PRO A 4 -1.88 24.90 -14.04
C PRO A 4 -1.30 23.87 -13.07
N LYS A 5 -0.57 24.23 -12.01
CA LYS A 5 -0.06 23.32 -10.98
C LYS A 5 -1.08 23.01 -9.87
N HIS A 6 -2.24 23.66 -9.87
CA HIS A 6 -3.26 23.38 -8.87
C HIS A 6 -3.81 21.95 -9.06
N PRO A 7 -3.82 21.09 -8.02
CA PRO A 7 -4.23 19.69 -8.13
C PRO A 7 -5.66 19.51 -8.67
N GLU A 8 -6.53 20.46 -8.34
CA GLU A 8 -7.93 20.50 -8.79
C GLU A 8 -8.11 20.80 -10.28
N LEU A 9 -7.03 21.16 -10.99
CA LEU A 9 -6.99 21.26 -12.46
C LEU A 9 -6.47 19.98 -13.12
N HIS A 10 -5.94 19.02 -12.35
CA HIS A 10 -5.34 17.78 -12.85
C HIS A 10 -6.37 16.63 -12.84
N VAL A 11 -7.42 16.77 -13.64
CA VAL A 11 -8.57 15.84 -13.66
C VAL A 11 -8.25 14.39 -14.06
N ASN A 12 -7.10 14.17 -14.69
CA ASN A 12 -6.62 12.85 -15.12
C ASN A 12 -5.59 12.25 -14.17
N GLU A 13 -5.20 12.96 -13.11
CA GLU A 13 -4.33 12.41 -12.07
C GLU A 13 -5.16 11.59 -11.08
N GLU A 14 -4.56 10.51 -10.59
CA GLU A 14 -5.18 9.67 -9.58
C GLU A 14 -5.45 10.50 -8.31
N PRO A 15 -6.66 10.39 -7.71
CA PRO A 15 -6.95 11.04 -6.45
C PRO A 15 -5.93 10.62 -5.41
N ARG A 16 -5.12 11.57 -4.94
CA ARG A 16 -4.08 11.28 -3.96
C ARG A 16 -4.70 10.82 -2.64
N ASN A 17 -4.43 9.59 -2.24
CA ASN A 17 -4.91 9.02 -0.97
C ASN A 17 -3.76 8.46 -0.14
N ASP A 18 -2.82 9.36 0.18
CA ASP A 18 -1.50 9.06 0.77
C ASP A 18 -1.57 8.09 1.97
N LEU A 19 -2.56 8.23 2.85
CA LEU A 19 -2.67 7.39 4.04
C LEU A 19 -3.15 5.97 3.71
N ILE A 20 -4.11 5.84 2.80
CA ILE A 20 -4.64 4.54 2.38
C ILE A 20 -3.60 3.80 1.55
N ASP A 21 -2.91 4.49 0.65
CA ASP A 21 -1.88 3.89 -0.20
C ASP A 21 -0.71 3.34 0.63
N VAL A 22 -0.25 4.10 1.63
CA VAL A 22 0.75 3.64 2.59
C VAL A 22 0.22 2.46 3.42
N GLY A 23 -0.99 2.57 3.96
CA GLY A 23 -1.60 1.51 4.77
C GLY A 23 -1.72 0.18 4.02
N ILE A 24 -2.19 0.23 2.77
CA ILE A 24 -2.31 -0.94 1.89
C ILE A 24 -0.92 -1.51 1.59
N GLY A 25 0.05 -0.67 1.21
CA GLY A 25 1.41 -1.11 0.90
C GLY A 25 2.08 -1.87 2.06
N PHE A 26 2.01 -1.32 3.27
CA PHE A 26 2.53 -1.99 4.47
C PHE A 26 1.73 -3.24 4.85
N GLY A 27 0.39 -3.18 4.75
CA GLY A 27 -0.48 -4.31 5.08
C GLY A 27 -0.24 -5.53 4.18
N VAL A 28 -0.07 -5.31 2.87
CA VAL A 28 0.25 -6.38 1.91
C VAL A 28 1.60 -7.01 2.24
N MET A 29 2.65 -6.19 2.45
CA MET A 29 3.97 -6.70 2.78
C MET A 29 3.97 -7.50 4.10
N PHE A 30 3.32 -6.96 5.14
CA PHE A 30 3.15 -7.65 6.41
C PHE A 30 2.44 -9.00 6.23
N GLY A 31 1.35 -9.06 5.47
CA GLY A 31 0.62 -10.29 5.19
C GLY A 31 1.48 -11.35 4.50
N VAL A 32 2.29 -10.95 3.51
CA VAL A 32 3.25 -11.84 2.84
C VAL A 32 4.26 -12.40 3.83
N CYS A 33 4.91 -11.54 4.62
CA CYS A 33 5.87 -11.98 5.63
C CYS A 33 5.24 -12.88 6.70
N LEU A 34 4.01 -12.59 7.11
CA LEU A 34 3.26 -13.40 8.08
C LEU A 34 3.00 -14.80 7.54
N ILE A 35 2.57 -14.94 6.28
CA ILE A 35 2.35 -16.24 5.65
C ILE A 35 3.65 -17.04 5.61
N ILE A 36 4.76 -16.41 5.19
CA ILE A 36 6.09 -17.06 5.17
C ILE A 36 6.46 -17.55 6.58
N ALA A 37 6.28 -16.71 7.60
CA ALA A 37 6.59 -17.06 8.98
C ALA A 37 5.74 -18.22 9.50
N VAL A 38 4.44 -18.24 9.19
CA VAL A 38 3.53 -19.33 9.56
C VAL A 38 3.97 -20.64 8.89
N VAL A 39 4.23 -20.62 7.59
CA VAL A 39 4.69 -21.82 6.84
C VAL A 39 6.00 -22.34 7.39
N ALA A 40 6.98 -21.46 7.63
CA ALA A 40 8.27 -21.84 8.19
C ALA A 40 8.13 -22.45 9.61
N THR A 41 7.24 -21.90 10.43
CA THR A 41 6.94 -22.43 11.76
C THR A 41 6.33 -23.83 11.68
N ILE A 42 5.37 -24.04 10.79
CA ILE A 42 4.76 -25.37 10.56
C ILE A 42 5.84 -26.37 10.16
N ILE A 43 6.70 -26.03 9.19
CA ILE A 43 7.79 -26.91 8.74
C ILE A 43 8.75 -27.24 9.89
N THR A 44 9.04 -26.28 10.77
CA THR A 44 9.98 -26.47 11.89
C THR A 44 9.42 -27.40 12.98
N LEU A 45 8.10 -27.49 13.13
CA LEU A 45 7.44 -28.29 14.16
C LEU A 45 7.05 -29.71 13.70
N LEU A 46 7.26 -30.03 12.42
CA LEU A 46 7.07 -31.36 11.84
C LEU A 46 8.39 -32.16 11.88
#